data_AF-A0A3R6UNC1-F1
#
_entry.id   AF-A0A3R6UNC1-F1
#
_cell.length_a   1.000
_cell.length_b   1.000
_cell.length_c   1.000
_cell.angle_alpha   90.00
_cell.angle_beta   90.00
_cell.angle_gamma   90.00
#
_symmetry.space_group_name_H-M   'P 1'
#
loop_
_entity.id
_entity.type
_entity.pdbx_description
1 polymer ?
#
loop_
_entity_poly.entity_id
_entity_poly.type
_entity_poly.pdbx_seq_one_letter_code
_entity_poly.pdbx_strand_id
1 'polypeptide(L)'
;MKVFISWSGNKSHKVAMIFREWLPSVIQSLEPYVSSEDIDKGARWSSDIAKELEDSTFGILCVTKDNLHAPWLSFEAGALSKTMDKSFVTPFLFDIKRSEVNGPILQFQSTVFEKEDIKKLIHTLNKACGESGISEAMLDKAFEVWYPTLEEELNGLKEDNENDLEKNIQEENHSTEIIEEILELSRDNQKLLRNPDSKLSDSIDELKERLDLTLSKVERNIDFEERRMPRKYKSMFMEELIHSILPDCQKQYAFLIVLSMVQDKLPWIYNIGKELLEMLSSENSIDVKRESINNFRRIMEVSFEHPMMREVYMRKKDDYILMRDMEHILMELVGALEKEIID
;
A
#
# COMPACT_ATOMS: atom_id res chain seq x y z
N MET A 1 33.40 6.32 -4.10
CA MET A 1 32.46 5.45 -3.36
C MET A 1 32.28 6.03 -1.98
N LYS A 2 31.06 6.38 -1.60
CA LYS A 2 30.78 6.96 -0.29
C LYS A 2 30.89 5.90 0.81
N VAL A 3 31.59 6.25 1.89
CA VAL A 3 31.73 5.42 3.09
C VAL A 3 31.20 6.22 4.27
N PHE A 4 30.09 5.79 4.86
CA PHE A 4 29.55 6.42 6.04
C PHE A 4 30.33 5.98 7.28
N ILE A 5 30.85 6.91 8.07
CA ILE A 5 31.51 6.60 9.33
C ILE A 5 30.65 7.13 10.48
N SER A 6 30.05 6.19 11.20
CA SER A 6 29.27 6.43 12.40
C SER A 6 30.17 6.57 13.61
N TRP A 7 29.85 7.55 14.45
CA TRP A 7 30.53 7.83 15.69
C TRP A 7 29.51 8.33 16.72
N SER A 8 29.89 8.20 17.98
CA SER A 8 29.31 8.99 19.05
C SER A 8 30.15 8.98 20.32
N GLY A 9 30.19 10.15 20.96
CA GLY A 9 31.13 10.49 21.99
C GLY A 9 32.51 10.82 21.41
N ASN A 10 33.29 11.55 22.20
CA ASN A 10 34.55 12.15 21.79
C ASN A 10 35.58 11.14 21.23
N LYS A 11 35.75 9.98 21.88
CA LYS A 11 36.73 8.98 21.43
C LYS A 11 36.41 8.40 20.06
N SER A 12 35.16 8.01 19.84
CA SER A 12 34.79 7.43 18.54
C SER A 12 34.73 8.50 17.45
N HIS A 13 34.45 9.77 17.79
CA HIS A 13 34.58 10.91 16.88
C HIS A 13 36.02 11.07 16.39
N LYS A 14 36.99 11.10 17.31
CA LYS A 14 38.42 11.17 16.96
C LYS A 14 38.85 9.99 16.08
N VAL A 15 38.39 8.77 16.40
CA VAL A 15 38.63 7.59 15.56
C VAL A 15 38.02 7.78 14.16
N ALA A 16 36.79 8.26 14.06
CA ALA A 16 36.12 8.50 12.78
C ALA A 16 36.84 9.54 11.93
N MET A 17 37.36 10.61 12.55
CA MET A 17 38.17 11.63 11.87
C MET A 17 39.47 11.05 11.30
N ILE A 18 40.18 10.22 12.09
CA ILE A 18 41.38 9.53 11.61
C ILE A 18 41.04 8.65 10.40
N PHE A 19 39.96 7.88 10.45
CA PHE A 19 39.53 7.07 9.31
C PHE A 19 39.14 7.92 8.09
N ARG A 20 38.54 9.10 8.29
CA ARG A 20 38.18 10.03 7.21
C ARG A 20 39.40 10.52 6.45
N GLU A 21 40.50 10.82 7.15
CA GLU A 21 41.74 11.28 6.52
C GLU A 21 42.58 10.12 5.95
N TRP A 22 42.62 8.99 6.66
CA TRP A 22 43.47 7.85 6.31
C TRP A 22 42.92 6.98 5.16
N LEU A 23 41.61 6.74 5.11
CA LEU A 23 41.01 5.87 4.09
C LEU A 23 41.32 6.33 2.64
N PRO A 24 41.21 7.62 2.28
CA PRO A 24 41.57 8.11 0.96
C PRO A 24 43.07 7.95 0.62
N SER A 25 43.96 7.96 1.62
CA SER A 25 45.40 7.75 1.42
C SER A 25 45.71 6.31 0.97
N VAL A 26 44.92 5.34 1.42
CA VAL A 26 45.06 3.92 1.05
C VAL A 26 44.28 3.60 -0.23
N ILE A 27 43.01 4.03 -0.30
CA ILE A 27 42.11 3.81 -1.43
C ILE A 27 41.55 5.17 -1.87
N GLN A 28 42.14 5.76 -2.90
CA GLN A 28 41.81 7.10 -3.40
C GLN A 28 40.37 7.24 -3.93
N SER A 29 39.70 6.13 -4.23
CA SER A 29 38.31 6.11 -4.70
C SER A 29 37.29 6.19 -3.56
N LEU A 30 37.71 6.21 -2.30
CA LEU A 30 36.81 6.34 -1.14
C LEU A 30 36.52 7.81 -0.86
N GLU A 31 35.26 8.08 -0.55
CA GLU A 31 34.77 9.38 -0.07
C GLU A 31 34.16 9.14 1.32
N PRO A 32 34.97 9.21 2.39
CA PRO A 32 34.46 9.02 3.74
C PRO A 32 33.63 10.23 4.16
N TYR A 33 32.47 9.95 4.75
CA TYR A 33 31.52 10.95 5.24
C TYR A 33 31.38 10.83 6.75
N VAL A 34 31.53 11.95 7.46
CA VAL A 34 31.37 12.06 8.91
C VAL A 34 30.38 13.19 9.21
N SER A 35 29.30 12.87 9.92
CA SER A 35 28.19 13.79 10.20
C SER A 35 28.57 15.08 10.97
N SER A 36 29.71 15.14 11.66
CA SER A 36 30.16 16.36 12.37
C SER A 36 30.72 17.44 11.45
N GLU A 37 31.38 17.05 10.35
CA GLU A 37 32.09 17.98 9.46
C GLU A 37 31.29 18.27 8.18
N ASP A 38 30.49 17.30 7.73
CA ASP A 38 29.92 17.31 6.39
C ASP A 38 28.43 17.75 6.36
N ILE A 39 27.85 18.22 7.48
CA ILE A 39 26.49 18.78 7.56
C ILE A 39 26.52 20.32 7.53
N ASP A 40 25.80 20.92 6.56
CA ASP A 40 25.64 22.37 6.46
C ASP A 40 24.90 22.98 7.66
N LYS A 41 25.42 24.09 8.21
CA LYS A 41 24.75 24.83 9.29
C LYS A 41 23.38 25.33 8.84
N GLY A 42 22.32 24.79 9.45
CA GLY A 42 20.92 25.11 9.14
C GLY A 42 20.20 24.08 8.30
N ALA A 43 20.87 23.02 7.86
CA ALA A 43 20.26 21.88 7.19
C ALA A 43 19.46 21.02 8.19
N ARG A 44 18.48 20.27 7.69
CA ARG A 44 17.65 19.38 8.53
C ARG A 44 18.45 18.12 8.83
N TRP A 45 19.25 18.20 9.89
CA TRP A 45 20.17 17.18 10.38
C TRP A 45 19.65 15.74 10.26
N SER A 46 18.41 15.46 10.70
CA SER A 46 17.85 14.10 10.70
C SER A 46 17.51 13.55 9.30
N SER A 47 17.06 14.41 8.38
CA SER A 47 16.74 13.98 7.01
C SER A 47 17.99 13.81 6.16
N ASP A 48 19.03 14.63 6.38
CA ASP A 48 20.27 14.56 5.61
C ASP A 48 21.10 13.33 6.01
N ILE A 49 21.16 13.00 7.31
CA ILE A 49 21.79 11.74 7.76
C ILE A 49 21.09 10.53 7.15
N ALA A 50 19.75 10.46 7.20
CA ALA A 50 19.02 9.32 6.66
C ALA A 50 19.27 9.13 5.15
N LYS A 51 19.36 10.24 4.41
CA LYS A 51 19.64 10.23 2.97
C LYS A 51 21.07 9.82 2.66
N GLU A 52 22.06 10.36 3.36
CA GLU A 52 23.47 9.98 3.18
C GLU A 52 23.71 8.52 3.60
N LEU A 53 22.97 8.03 4.58
CA LEU A 53 22.99 6.63 4.99
C LEU A 53 22.41 5.69 3.91
N GLU A 54 21.38 6.14 3.18
CA GLU A 54 20.77 5.40 2.06
C GLU A 54 21.65 5.43 0.80
N ASP A 55 22.30 6.58 0.53
CA ASP A 55 23.21 6.77 -0.60
C ASP A 55 24.58 6.09 -0.38
N SER A 56 24.92 5.72 0.85
CA SER A 56 26.18 5.06 1.19
C SER A 56 26.14 3.55 1.00
N THR A 57 27.09 3.03 0.21
CA THR A 57 27.22 1.59 -0.06
C THR A 57 27.95 0.84 1.07
N PHE A 58 28.71 1.56 1.88
CA PHE A 58 29.51 0.97 2.97
C PHE A 58 29.41 1.84 4.23
N GLY A 59 29.23 1.20 5.39
CA GLY A 59 29.17 1.85 6.69
C GLY A 59 30.19 1.27 7.68
N ILE A 60 30.97 2.13 8.32
CA ILE A 60 31.86 1.79 9.43
C ILE A 60 31.26 2.35 10.72
N LEU A 61 31.02 1.49 11.70
CA LEU A 61 30.49 1.89 13.00
C LEU A 61 31.61 1.93 14.03
N CYS A 62 32.06 3.11 14.46
CA CYS A 62 33.12 3.23 15.46
C CYS A 62 32.57 2.97 16.87
N VAL A 63 32.87 1.80 17.43
CA VAL A 63 32.39 1.36 18.75
C VAL A 63 33.53 1.41 19.77
N THR A 64 33.29 2.08 20.88
CA THR A 64 34.18 2.22 22.04
C THR A 64 33.44 1.80 23.32
N LYS A 65 34.14 1.70 24.45
CA LYS A 65 33.50 1.46 25.76
C LYS A 65 32.41 2.48 26.09
N ASP A 66 32.62 3.73 25.68
CA ASP A 66 31.77 4.86 26.02
C ASP A 66 30.44 4.85 25.25
N ASN A 67 30.41 4.24 24.05
CA ASN A 67 29.23 4.23 23.19
C ASN A 67 28.62 2.83 22.96
N LEU A 68 29.17 1.78 23.58
CA LEU A 68 28.70 0.40 23.42
C LEU A 68 27.21 0.20 23.72
N HIS A 69 26.70 0.90 24.74
CA HIS A 69 25.29 0.84 25.16
C HIS A 69 24.39 1.81 24.44
N ALA A 70 24.95 2.54 23.50
CA ALA A 70 24.25 3.65 22.93
C ALA A 70 23.16 3.22 21.95
N PRO A 71 21.94 3.77 22.09
CA PRO A 71 20.83 3.36 21.23
C PRO A 71 21.03 3.72 19.74
N TRP A 72 21.80 4.76 19.41
CA TRP A 72 21.99 5.25 18.05
C TRP A 72 22.78 4.28 17.15
N LEU A 73 23.79 3.58 17.69
CA LEU A 73 24.60 2.60 16.97
C LEU A 73 23.76 1.45 16.40
N SER A 74 22.76 1.02 17.16
CA SER A 74 21.80 -0.01 16.73
C SER A 74 20.82 0.49 15.67
N PHE A 75 20.50 1.79 15.68
CA PHE A 75 19.60 2.41 14.70
C PHE A 75 20.29 2.58 13.34
N GLU A 76 21.51 3.10 13.31
CA GLU A 76 22.28 3.28 12.07
C GLU A 76 22.65 1.93 11.44
N ALA A 77 23.04 0.96 12.27
CA ALA A 77 23.25 -0.41 11.82
C ALA A 77 21.97 -1.01 11.17
N GLY A 78 20.80 -0.73 11.75
CA GLY A 78 19.52 -1.19 11.22
C GLY A 78 19.09 -0.46 9.94
N ALA A 79 19.34 0.85 9.85
CA ALA A 79 19.02 1.64 8.67
C ALA A 79 19.92 1.29 7.48
N LEU A 80 21.23 1.11 7.70
CA LEU A 80 22.17 0.61 6.69
C LEU A 80 21.81 -0.80 6.22
N SER A 81 21.28 -1.66 7.11
CA SER A 81 20.85 -3.04 6.79
C SER A 81 19.59 -3.11 5.91
N LYS A 82 18.77 -2.04 5.92
CA LYS A 82 17.47 -2.04 5.25
C LYS A 82 17.58 -1.86 3.72
N THR A 83 18.72 -1.40 3.22
CA THR A 83 19.04 -1.29 1.79
C THR A 83 19.44 -2.67 1.23
N MET A 84 18.44 -3.57 1.22
CA MET A 84 18.51 -5.04 1.31
C MET A 84 19.39 -5.84 0.33
N ASP A 85 20.21 -5.28 -0.56
CA ASP A 85 20.97 -6.09 -1.52
C ASP A 85 22.43 -5.67 -1.77
N LYS A 86 22.90 -4.51 -1.27
CA LYS A 86 24.27 -4.01 -1.62
C LYS A 86 25.04 -3.27 -0.52
N SER A 87 24.44 -3.01 0.64
CA SER A 87 25.11 -2.25 1.71
C SER A 87 25.95 -3.16 2.62
N PHE A 88 27.23 -2.79 2.82
CA PHE A 88 28.12 -3.47 3.75
C PHE A 88 28.25 -2.66 5.04
N VAL A 89 28.11 -3.31 6.20
CA VAL A 89 28.27 -2.65 7.51
C VAL A 89 29.28 -3.42 8.34
N THR A 90 30.25 -2.71 8.90
CA THR A 90 31.25 -3.31 9.81
C THR A 90 31.44 -2.48 11.08
N PRO A 91 31.19 -3.09 12.25
CA PRO A 91 31.56 -2.48 13.53
C PRO A 91 33.07 -2.48 13.72
N PHE A 92 33.68 -1.31 13.86
CA PHE A 92 35.08 -1.13 14.25
C PHE A 92 35.18 -1.01 15.77
N LEU A 93 35.79 -2.02 16.40
CA LEU A 93 35.91 -2.14 17.84
C LEU A 93 37.24 -1.52 18.31
N PHE A 94 37.14 -0.38 18.99
CA PHE A 94 38.28 0.34 19.56
C PHE A 94 38.28 0.24 21.09
N ASP A 95 39.34 -0.35 21.63
CA ASP A 95 39.52 -0.63 23.08
C ASP A 95 38.42 -1.50 23.73
N ILE A 96 37.73 -2.32 22.94
CA ILE A 96 36.70 -3.27 23.41
C ILE A 96 36.90 -4.65 22.80
N LYS A 97 36.45 -5.67 23.54
CA LYS A 97 36.48 -7.06 23.05
C LYS A 97 35.20 -7.40 22.32
N ARG A 98 35.29 -8.32 21.35
CA ARG A 98 34.11 -8.86 20.63
C ARG A 98 33.03 -9.42 21.57
N SER A 99 33.43 -9.98 22.72
CA SER A 99 32.51 -10.54 23.73
C SER A 99 31.67 -9.51 24.48
N GLU A 100 32.07 -8.23 24.44
CA GLU A 100 31.37 -7.15 25.14
C GLU A 100 30.27 -6.54 24.26
N VAL A 101 30.29 -6.81 22.94
CA VAL A 101 29.31 -6.32 21.98
C VAL A 101 27.99 -7.07 22.14
N ASN A 102 26.90 -6.32 22.34
CA ASN A 102 25.55 -6.84 22.52
C ASN A 102 24.59 -6.26 21.46
N GLY A 103 23.42 -6.88 21.31
CA GLY A 103 22.31 -6.33 20.51
C GLY A 103 22.42 -6.56 19.00
N PRO A 104 21.75 -5.72 18.17
CA PRO A 104 21.67 -5.88 16.71
C PRO A 104 23.01 -5.83 15.99
N ILE A 105 24.03 -5.23 16.62
CA ILE A 105 25.39 -5.08 16.08
C ILE A 105 26.09 -6.45 15.93
N LEU A 106 25.71 -7.45 16.73
CA LEU A 106 26.20 -8.84 16.63
C LEU A 106 25.88 -9.53 15.29
N GLN A 107 24.92 -8.99 14.53
CA GLN A 107 24.56 -9.52 13.21
C GLN A 107 25.66 -9.24 12.16
N PHE A 108 26.56 -8.28 12.44
CA PHE A 108 27.62 -7.86 11.53
C PHE A 108 28.99 -8.35 12.01
N GLN A 109 29.87 -8.67 11.06
CA GLN A 109 31.24 -9.06 11.36
C GLN A 109 32.05 -7.83 11.80
N SER A 110 32.49 -7.84 13.07
CA SER A 110 33.26 -6.74 13.66
C SER A 110 34.74 -6.81 13.30
N THR A 111 35.34 -5.65 13.06
CA THR A 111 36.77 -5.44 12.87
C THR A 111 37.38 -4.99 14.19
N VAL A 112 38.39 -5.69 14.68
CA VAL A 112 39.16 -5.31 15.87
C VAL A 112 40.34 -4.43 15.45
N PHE A 113 40.78 -3.54 16.33
CA PHE A 113 42.03 -2.80 16.15
C PHE A 113 43.28 -3.72 16.24
N GLU A 114 43.45 -4.54 15.20
CA GLU A 114 44.59 -5.42 14.96
C GLU A 114 44.96 -5.32 13.47
N LYS A 115 46.27 -5.28 13.15
CA LYS A 115 46.77 -5.10 11.77
C LYS A 115 46.11 -6.04 10.76
N GLU A 116 46.01 -7.33 11.10
CA GLU A 116 45.43 -8.35 10.22
C GLU A 116 43.93 -8.17 9.97
N ASP A 117 43.18 -7.67 10.97
CA ASP A 117 41.74 -7.46 10.85
C ASP A 117 41.43 -6.16 10.08
N ILE A 118 42.22 -5.10 10.31
CA ILE A 118 42.13 -3.85 9.51
C ILE A 118 42.51 -4.13 8.06
N LYS A 119 43.51 -4.98 7.80
CA LYS A 119 43.84 -5.40 6.43
C LYS A 119 42.65 -6.05 5.73
N LYS A 120 41.89 -6.92 6.42
CA LYS A 120 40.67 -7.52 5.88
C LYS A 120 39.56 -6.50 5.63
N LEU A 121 39.41 -5.52 6.52
CA LEU A 121 38.47 -4.40 6.33
C LEU A 121 38.78 -3.65 5.03
N ILE A 122 40.05 -3.29 4.81
CA ILE A 122 40.51 -2.59 3.61
C ILE A 122 40.30 -3.42 2.33
N HIS A 123 40.58 -4.73 2.37
CA HIS A 123 40.26 -5.64 1.26
C HIS A 123 38.76 -5.71 0.96
N THR A 124 37.92 -5.67 2.00
CA THR A 124 36.46 -5.68 1.84
C THR A 124 35.95 -4.36 1.25
N LEU A 125 36.48 -3.22 1.71
CA LEU A 125 36.22 -1.90 1.14
C LEU A 125 36.62 -1.83 -0.33
N ASN A 126 37.80 -2.35 -0.69
CA ASN A 126 38.27 -2.37 -2.07
C ASN A 126 37.39 -3.24 -2.97
N LYS A 127 36.91 -4.39 -2.48
CA LYS A 127 35.93 -5.23 -3.19
C LYS A 127 34.60 -4.53 -3.39
N ALA A 128 34.13 -3.78 -2.39
CA ALA A 128 32.90 -2.99 -2.50
C ALA A 128 33.03 -1.85 -3.53
N CYS A 129 34.24 -1.36 -3.80
CA CYS A 129 34.51 -0.35 -4.84
C CYS A 129 34.35 -0.86 -6.28
N GLY A 130 34.28 -2.17 -6.52
CA GLY A 130 34.08 -2.75 -7.85
C GLY A 130 35.11 -2.28 -8.88
N GLU A 131 34.65 -1.66 -9.97
CA GLU A 131 35.50 -1.16 -11.07
C GLU A 131 36.44 -0.01 -10.69
N SER A 132 36.17 0.69 -9.58
CA SER A 132 37.02 1.78 -9.06
C SER A 132 38.08 1.30 -8.06
N GLY A 133 38.13 -0.01 -7.76
CA GLY A 133 39.08 -0.60 -6.83
C GLY A 133 40.51 -0.68 -7.42
N ILE A 134 41.50 -0.73 -6.52
CA ILE A 134 42.90 -0.94 -6.89
C ILE A 134 43.26 -2.43 -6.86
N SER A 135 44.33 -2.82 -7.56
CA SER A 135 44.77 -4.23 -7.57
C SER A 135 45.21 -4.68 -6.17
N GLU A 136 44.94 -5.95 -5.81
CA GLU A 136 45.26 -6.49 -4.48
C GLU A 136 46.74 -6.30 -4.11
N ALA A 137 47.66 -6.46 -5.07
CA ALA A 137 49.09 -6.25 -4.86
C ALA A 137 49.47 -4.78 -4.61
N MET A 138 48.72 -3.82 -5.16
CA MET A 138 48.91 -2.40 -4.91
C MET A 138 48.28 -1.97 -3.58
N LEU A 139 47.12 -2.55 -3.26
CA LEU A 139 46.44 -2.35 -1.98
C LEU A 139 47.31 -2.79 -0.81
N ASP A 140 47.91 -3.98 -0.90
CA ASP A 140 48.80 -4.50 0.14
C ASP A 140 50.02 -3.60 0.35
N LYS A 141 50.61 -3.06 -0.73
CA LYS A 141 51.73 -2.12 -0.64
C LYS A 141 51.33 -0.79 -0.02
N ALA A 142 50.19 -0.23 -0.45
CA ALA A 142 49.67 1.02 0.11
C ALA A 142 49.36 0.86 1.61
N PHE A 143 48.74 -0.25 1.97
CA PHE A 143 48.44 -0.59 3.36
C PHE A 143 49.70 -0.67 4.22
N GLU A 144 50.75 -1.39 3.79
CA GLU A 144 52.00 -1.50 4.57
C GLU A 144 52.71 -0.15 4.76
N VAL A 145 52.56 0.80 3.83
CA VAL A 145 53.15 2.14 3.93
C VAL A 145 52.38 3.04 4.88
N TRP A 146 51.04 3.02 4.81
CA TRP A 146 50.18 3.95 5.56
C TRP A 146 49.68 3.40 6.90
N TYR A 147 49.76 2.09 7.13
CA TYR A 147 49.35 1.49 8.40
C TYR A 147 50.11 2.03 9.62
N PRO A 148 51.44 2.27 9.58
CA PRO A 148 52.15 2.82 10.73
C PRO A 148 51.61 4.18 11.20
N THR A 149 51.21 5.06 10.27
CA THR A 149 50.60 6.36 10.61
C THR A 149 49.28 6.19 11.33
N LEU A 150 48.42 5.29 10.84
CA LEU A 150 47.15 4.96 11.49
C LEU A 150 47.36 4.38 12.90
N GLU A 151 48.34 3.50 13.04
CA GLU A 151 48.65 2.86 14.31
C GLU A 151 49.18 3.85 15.35
N GLU A 152 50.00 4.82 14.93
CA GLU A 152 50.52 5.89 15.78
C GLU A 152 49.39 6.81 16.26
N GLU A 153 48.54 7.29 15.36
CA GLU A 153 47.41 8.19 15.69
C GLU A 153 46.38 7.49 16.59
N LEU A 154 45.99 6.25 16.27
CA LEU A 154 45.04 5.49 17.07
C LEU A 154 45.60 5.05 18.43
N ASN A 155 46.91 4.80 18.54
CA ASN A 155 47.52 4.54 19.85
C ASN A 155 47.64 5.83 20.69
N GLY A 156 47.89 6.99 20.08
CA GLY A 156 47.85 8.28 20.79
C GLY A 156 46.51 8.53 21.49
N LEU A 157 45.39 8.13 20.87
CA LEU A 157 44.07 8.21 21.48
C LEU A 157 43.86 7.31 22.71
N LYS A 158 44.66 6.24 22.88
CA LYS A 158 44.61 5.40 24.08
C LYS A 158 45.33 6.04 25.27
N GLU A 159 46.31 6.91 25.01
CA GLU A 159 47.16 7.51 26.03
C GLU A 159 46.57 8.81 26.62
N ASP A 160 45.70 9.51 25.90
CA ASP A 160 45.01 10.76 26.32
C ASP A 160 44.02 10.61 27.51
N ASN A 161 43.93 9.44 28.14
CA ASN A 161 42.85 9.06 29.07
C ASN A 161 42.84 9.74 30.45
N GLU A 162 43.79 10.61 30.83
CA GLU A 162 43.85 11.12 32.21
C GLU A 162 43.52 12.62 32.41
N ASN A 163 43.51 13.49 31.38
CA ASN A 163 43.55 14.94 31.63
C ASN A 163 42.37 15.82 31.15
N ASP A 164 41.42 15.32 30.33
CA ASP A 164 40.42 16.19 29.69
C ASP A 164 38.95 15.99 30.14
N LEU A 165 38.73 15.27 31.23
CA LEU A 165 37.37 14.86 31.66
C LEU A 165 36.44 16.00 32.12
N GLU A 166 36.92 17.20 32.44
CA GLU A 166 36.07 18.21 33.14
C GLU A 166 35.54 19.38 32.30
N LYS A 167 36.01 19.61 31.06
CA LYS A 167 35.59 20.79 30.27
C LYS A 167 34.62 20.53 29.13
N ASN A 168 34.61 19.35 28.53
CA ASN A 168 33.77 19.07 27.33
C ASN A 168 32.38 18.49 27.63
N ILE A 169 32.11 18.07 28.87
CA ILE A 169 30.84 17.40 29.25
C ILE A 169 29.61 18.31 29.02
N GLN A 170 29.74 19.64 29.13
CA GLN A 170 28.58 20.54 29.07
C GLN A 170 28.10 20.86 27.65
N GLU A 171 29.00 20.94 26.66
CA GLU A 171 28.61 21.22 25.27
C GLU A 171 28.23 19.94 24.49
N GLU A 172 28.88 18.80 24.79
CA GLU A 172 28.52 17.49 24.21
C GLU A 172 27.18 16.95 24.73
N ASN A 173 26.84 17.18 26.01
CA ASN A 173 25.53 16.78 26.54
C ASN A 173 24.38 17.47 25.80
N HIS A 174 24.52 18.74 25.41
CA HIS A 174 23.40 19.43 24.79
C HIS A 174 23.10 18.96 23.36
N SER A 175 24.13 18.64 22.56
CA SER A 175 23.93 18.08 21.22
C SER A 175 23.44 16.63 21.26
N THR A 176 23.94 15.83 22.20
CA THR A 176 23.45 14.45 22.41
C THR A 176 22.03 14.38 22.98
N GLU A 177 21.69 15.25 23.94
CA GLU A 177 20.32 15.38 24.47
C GLU A 177 19.32 15.78 23.39
N ILE A 178 19.67 16.74 22.53
CA ILE A 178 18.80 17.17 21.42
C ILE A 178 18.60 16.03 20.41
N ILE A 179 19.64 15.25 20.13
CA ILE A 179 19.54 14.08 19.24
C ILE A 179 18.71 12.97 19.89
N GLU A 180 18.82 12.78 21.21
CA GLU A 180 18.02 11.83 21.97
C GLU A 180 16.54 12.22 21.97
N GLU A 181 16.22 13.50 22.17
CA GLU A 181 14.85 14.02 22.11
C GLU A 181 14.24 13.87 20.71
N ILE A 182 15.01 14.18 19.65
CA ILE A 182 14.54 14.00 18.27
C ILE A 182 14.35 12.51 17.94
N LEU A 183 15.19 11.63 18.46
CA LEU A 183 15.05 10.18 18.29
C LEU A 183 13.85 9.61 19.05
N GLU A 184 13.56 10.11 20.26
CA GLU A 184 12.33 9.78 20.99
C GLU A 184 11.10 10.23 20.21
N LEU A 185 11.09 11.46 19.71
CA LEU A 185 10.01 11.98 18.87
C LEU A 185 9.85 11.17 17.57
N SER A 186 10.94 10.74 16.95
CA SER A 186 10.89 9.88 15.76
C SER A 186 10.40 8.47 16.09
N ARG A 187 10.75 7.93 17.25
CA ARG A 187 10.26 6.63 17.74
C ARG A 187 8.78 6.68 18.04
N ASP A 188 8.31 7.75 18.67
CA ASP A 188 6.89 7.93 18.96
C ASP A 188 6.10 8.13 17.67
N ASN A 189 6.62 8.90 16.71
CA ASN A 189 6.03 8.98 15.37
C ASN A 189 6.02 7.61 14.66
N GLN A 190 7.11 6.83 14.70
CA GLN A 190 7.11 5.48 14.10
C GLN A 190 6.18 4.51 14.83
N LYS A 191 6.05 4.59 16.16
CA LYS A 191 5.09 3.80 16.92
C LYS A 191 3.65 4.17 16.54
N LEU A 192 3.35 5.46 16.40
CA LEU A 192 2.05 5.96 15.93
C LEU A 192 1.75 5.54 14.48
N LEU A 193 2.77 5.51 13.62
CA LEU A 193 2.61 5.09 12.22
C LEU A 193 2.50 3.57 12.05
N ARG A 194 3.17 2.79 12.92
CA ARG A 194 3.20 1.32 12.86
C ARG A 194 2.04 0.68 13.63
N ASN A 195 1.56 1.34 14.67
CA ASN A 195 0.29 1.06 15.33
C ASN A 195 -0.61 2.28 15.08
N PRO A 196 -1.34 2.36 13.94
CA PRO A 196 -2.52 3.22 13.93
C PRO A 196 -3.33 2.75 15.12
N ASP A 197 -3.54 3.65 16.09
CA ASP A 197 -4.14 3.39 17.41
C ASP A 197 -5.02 2.14 17.35
N SER A 198 -4.74 1.10 18.14
CA SER A 198 -5.59 -0.10 18.12
C SER A 198 -7.06 0.29 18.31
N LYS A 199 -7.29 1.35 19.09
CA LYS A 199 -8.57 2.06 19.23
C LYS A 199 -9.15 2.58 17.92
N LEU A 200 -8.34 3.13 17.01
CA LEU A 200 -8.77 3.58 15.68
C LEU A 200 -9.17 2.38 14.81
N SER A 201 -8.40 1.28 14.84
CA SER A 201 -8.79 0.04 14.15
C SER A 201 -10.09 -0.53 14.70
N ASP A 202 -10.21 -0.61 16.03
CA ASP A 202 -11.43 -1.05 16.73
C ASP A 202 -12.61 -0.13 16.39
N SER A 203 -12.39 1.18 16.31
CA SER A 203 -13.42 2.16 15.93
C SER A 203 -13.84 2.02 14.46
N ILE A 204 -12.90 1.71 13.56
CA ILE A 204 -13.17 1.47 12.15
C ILE A 204 -13.96 0.17 11.98
N ASP A 205 -13.63 -0.88 12.73
CA ASP A 205 -14.36 -2.14 12.67
C ASP A 205 -15.75 -2.01 13.30
N GLU A 206 -15.91 -1.26 14.40
CA GLU A 206 -17.23 -0.90 14.95
C GLU A 206 -18.05 -0.06 13.96
N LEU A 207 -17.41 0.87 13.23
CA LEU A 207 -18.05 1.65 12.17
C LEU A 207 -18.50 0.77 11.00
N LYS A 208 -17.66 -0.19 10.57
CA LYS A 208 -18.02 -1.17 9.53
C LYS A 208 -19.21 -2.02 9.95
N GLU A 209 -19.22 -2.53 11.18
CA GLU A 209 -20.32 -3.35 11.68
C GLU A 209 -21.63 -2.54 11.78
N ARG A 210 -21.55 -1.28 12.22
CA ARG A 210 -22.70 -0.36 12.19
C ARG A 210 -23.15 -0.05 10.77
N LEU A 211 -22.22 0.15 9.83
CA LEU A 211 -22.52 0.38 8.42
C LEU A 211 -23.19 -0.83 7.79
N ASP A 212 -22.69 -2.04 8.01
CA ASP A 212 -23.30 -3.29 7.52
C ASP A 212 -24.70 -3.51 8.12
N LEU A 213 -24.91 -3.17 9.39
CA LEU A 213 -26.23 -3.17 10.01
C LEU A 213 -27.17 -2.12 9.40
N THR A 214 -26.64 -0.94 9.02
CA THR A 214 -27.45 0.08 8.33
C THR A 214 -27.73 -0.29 6.88
N LEU A 215 -26.76 -0.83 6.15
CA LEU A 215 -26.90 -1.28 4.78
C LEU A 215 -27.85 -2.47 4.69
N SER A 216 -27.74 -3.45 5.59
CA SER A 216 -28.72 -4.56 5.67
C SER A 216 -30.12 -4.07 6.08
N LYS A 217 -30.23 -3.02 6.90
CA LYS A 217 -31.52 -2.34 7.15
C LYS A 217 -32.00 -1.56 5.92
N VAL A 218 -31.12 -0.95 5.14
CA VAL A 218 -31.44 -0.23 3.90
C VAL A 218 -31.85 -1.20 2.79
N GLU A 219 -31.16 -2.33 2.62
CA GLU A 219 -31.54 -3.43 1.73
C GLU A 219 -32.90 -4.02 2.14
N ARG A 220 -33.10 -4.26 3.44
CA ARG A 220 -34.43 -4.63 3.96
C ARG A 220 -35.47 -3.53 3.75
N ASN A 221 -35.08 -2.25 3.80
CA ASN A 221 -35.97 -1.10 3.60
C ASN A 221 -36.34 -0.89 2.12
N ILE A 222 -35.41 -1.14 1.18
CA ILE A 222 -35.66 -1.21 -0.26
C ILE A 222 -36.67 -2.34 -0.55
N ASP A 223 -36.48 -3.49 0.10
CA ASP A 223 -37.43 -4.62 0.08
C ASP A 223 -38.75 -4.31 0.86
N PHE A 224 -38.82 -3.19 1.60
CA PHE A 224 -40.01 -2.68 2.31
C PHE A 224 -40.77 -1.62 1.52
N GLU A 225 -40.13 -0.86 0.62
CA GLU A 225 -40.85 0.02 -0.32
C GLU A 225 -41.69 -0.81 -1.31
N GLU A 226 -41.19 -1.97 -1.77
CA GLU A 226 -42.01 -2.94 -2.51
C GLU A 226 -43.21 -3.48 -1.70
N ARG A 227 -43.12 -3.47 -0.36
CA ARG A 227 -44.16 -3.97 0.58
C ARG A 227 -45.19 -2.92 0.98
N ARG A 228 -45.07 -1.65 0.56
CA ARG A 228 -46.01 -0.58 0.97
C ARG A 228 -47.33 -0.55 0.22
N MET A 229 -47.46 -1.22 -0.93
CA MET A 229 -48.77 -1.39 -1.57
C MET A 229 -49.42 -2.68 -1.05
N PRO A 230 -50.48 -2.60 -0.21
CA PRO A 230 -51.21 -3.78 0.22
C PRO A 230 -51.74 -4.52 -1.00
N ARG A 231 -51.73 -5.86 -0.99
CA ARG A 231 -52.19 -6.74 -2.10
C ARG A 231 -53.47 -6.27 -2.79
N LYS A 232 -54.43 -5.78 -1.99
CA LYS A 232 -55.71 -5.27 -2.46
C LYS A 232 -55.55 -4.08 -3.44
N TYR A 233 -54.61 -3.17 -3.18
CA TYR A 233 -54.37 -2.00 -4.02
C TYR A 233 -53.58 -2.32 -5.30
N LYS A 234 -52.65 -3.29 -5.29
CA LYS A 234 -52.00 -3.76 -6.52
C LYS A 234 -53.01 -4.46 -7.46
N SER A 235 -53.87 -5.32 -6.91
CA SER A 235 -54.94 -5.98 -7.69
C SER A 235 -55.96 -4.98 -8.22
N MET A 236 -56.39 -4.04 -7.37
CA MET A 236 -57.39 -3.02 -7.73
C MET A 236 -56.85 -2.02 -8.76
N PHE A 237 -55.58 -1.63 -8.67
CA PHE A 237 -54.91 -0.82 -9.70
C PHE A 237 -54.79 -1.57 -11.02
N MET A 238 -54.43 -2.86 -11.01
CA MET A 238 -54.38 -3.68 -12.22
C MET A 238 -55.76 -3.85 -12.85
N GLU A 239 -56.81 -4.10 -12.05
CA GLU A 239 -58.19 -4.17 -12.51
C GLU A 239 -58.65 -2.83 -13.12
N GLU A 240 -58.37 -1.69 -12.47
CA GLU A 240 -58.67 -0.36 -13.02
C GLU A 240 -57.89 -0.07 -14.31
N LEU A 241 -56.62 -0.46 -14.37
CA LEU A 241 -55.79 -0.28 -15.54
C LEU A 241 -56.33 -1.09 -16.75
N ILE A 242 -56.70 -2.35 -16.52
CA ILE A 242 -57.27 -3.24 -17.54
C ILE A 242 -58.65 -2.78 -18.01
N HIS A 243 -59.52 -2.36 -17.09
CA HIS A 243 -60.92 -2.10 -17.41
C HIS A 243 -61.25 -0.63 -17.70
N SER A 244 -60.42 0.32 -17.25
CA SER A 244 -60.69 1.76 -17.40
C SER A 244 -59.64 2.52 -18.21
N ILE A 245 -58.36 2.13 -18.16
CA ILE A 245 -57.27 2.93 -18.79
C ILE A 245 -56.86 2.33 -20.14
N LEU A 246 -56.62 1.02 -20.20
CA LEU A 246 -56.18 0.33 -21.40
C LEU A 246 -57.21 0.35 -22.56
N PRO A 247 -58.54 0.26 -22.33
CA PRO A 247 -59.53 0.30 -23.42
C PRO A 247 -59.64 1.66 -24.13
N ASP A 248 -59.38 2.76 -23.40
CA ASP A 248 -59.47 4.13 -23.93
C ASP A 248 -58.17 4.58 -24.61
N CYS A 249 -57.08 3.82 -24.43
CA CYS A 249 -55.76 4.13 -25.00
C CYS A 249 -55.57 3.48 -26.37
N GLN A 250 -54.78 4.10 -27.25
CA GLN A 250 -54.30 3.40 -28.45
C GLN A 250 -53.50 2.15 -28.04
N LYS A 251 -53.74 1.03 -28.72
CA LYS A 251 -53.18 -0.28 -28.37
C LYS A 251 -51.65 -0.29 -28.26
N GLN A 252 -50.99 0.55 -29.06
CA GLN A 252 -49.54 0.77 -29.00
C GLN A 252 -49.07 1.39 -27.67
N TYR A 253 -49.79 2.40 -27.16
CA TYR A 253 -49.47 3.01 -25.86
C TYR A 253 -49.85 2.10 -24.71
N ALA A 254 -50.98 1.40 -24.82
CA ALA A 254 -51.38 0.35 -23.88
C ALA A 254 -50.28 -0.71 -23.73
N PHE A 255 -49.74 -1.18 -24.86
CA PHE A 255 -48.63 -2.13 -24.88
C PHE A 255 -47.36 -1.58 -24.22
N LEU A 256 -46.97 -0.33 -24.51
CA LEU A 256 -45.80 0.31 -23.88
C LEU A 256 -45.96 0.52 -22.37
N ILE A 257 -47.16 0.89 -21.91
CA ILE A 257 -47.46 1.04 -20.47
C ILE A 257 -47.27 -0.30 -19.77
N VAL A 258 -47.84 -1.38 -20.30
CA VAL A 258 -47.72 -2.72 -19.72
C VAL A 258 -46.27 -3.23 -19.78
N LEU A 259 -45.54 -2.98 -20.88
CA LEU A 259 -44.11 -3.32 -20.98
C LEU A 259 -43.25 -2.59 -19.93
N SER A 260 -43.53 -1.32 -19.67
CA SER A 260 -42.76 -0.51 -18.69
C SER A 260 -42.86 -1.07 -17.27
N MET A 261 -43.97 -1.71 -16.93
CA MET A 261 -44.17 -2.32 -15.61
C MET A 261 -43.33 -3.59 -15.39
N VAL A 262 -42.87 -4.22 -16.48
CA VAL A 262 -42.02 -5.42 -16.43
C VAL A 262 -40.53 -5.06 -16.57
N GLN A 263 -40.21 -3.80 -16.91
CA GLN A 263 -38.85 -3.35 -17.23
C GLN A 263 -37.83 -3.64 -16.11
N ASP A 264 -38.21 -3.45 -14.85
CA ASP A 264 -37.30 -3.64 -13.71
C ASP A 264 -36.91 -5.11 -13.50
N LYS A 265 -37.82 -6.04 -13.82
CA LYS A 265 -37.61 -7.49 -13.57
C LYS A 265 -37.19 -8.24 -14.83
N LEU A 266 -37.71 -7.89 -16.00
CA LEU A 266 -37.41 -8.54 -17.29
C LEU A 266 -37.04 -7.47 -18.35
N PRO A 267 -35.88 -6.80 -18.23
CA PRO A 267 -35.51 -5.68 -19.11
C PRO A 267 -35.39 -6.06 -20.59
N TRP A 268 -35.09 -7.33 -20.90
CA TRP A 268 -35.06 -7.79 -22.30
C TRP A 268 -36.47 -7.84 -22.91
N ILE A 269 -37.52 -8.14 -22.14
CA ILE A 269 -38.90 -8.10 -22.64
C ILE A 269 -39.30 -6.68 -23.03
N TYR A 270 -38.94 -5.69 -22.21
CA TYR A 270 -39.18 -4.29 -22.53
C TYR A 270 -38.48 -3.87 -23.83
N ASN A 271 -37.18 -4.19 -23.97
CA ASN A 271 -36.40 -3.81 -25.14
C ASN A 271 -36.92 -4.46 -26.42
N ILE A 272 -37.19 -5.78 -26.38
CA ILE A 272 -37.69 -6.54 -27.53
C ILE A 272 -39.14 -6.13 -27.86
N GLY A 273 -39.95 -5.81 -26.85
CA GLY A 273 -41.31 -5.31 -27.06
C GLY A 273 -41.32 -3.93 -27.71
N LYS A 274 -40.38 -3.04 -27.36
CA LYS A 274 -40.21 -1.75 -28.03
C LYS A 274 -39.78 -1.93 -29.49
N GLU A 275 -38.80 -2.80 -29.74
CA GLU A 275 -38.35 -3.16 -31.09
C GLU A 275 -39.50 -3.75 -31.92
N LEU A 276 -40.34 -4.61 -31.32
CA LEU A 276 -41.55 -5.12 -31.96
C LEU A 276 -42.47 -3.97 -32.40
N LEU A 277 -42.73 -2.99 -31.54
CA LEU A 277 -43.63 -1.87 -31.86
C LEU A 277 -43.07 -0.99 -32.99
N GLU A 278 -41.76 -0.76 -33.02
CA GLU A 278 -41.07 -0.07 -34.11
C GLU A 278 -41.18 -0.87 -35.42
N MET A 279 -40.97 -2.19 -35.37
CA MET A 279 -41.09 -3.09 -36.51
C MET A 279 -42.52 -3.16 -37.07
N LEU A 280 -43.54 -3.16 -36.20
CA LEU A 280 -44.95 -3.16 -36.61
C LEU A 280 -45.36 -1.82 -37.24
N SER A 281 -44.76 -0.71 -36.81
CA SER A 281 -45.03 0.64 -37.34
C SER A 281 -44.30 0.95 -38.65
N SER A 282 -43.28 0.16 -39.00
CA SER A 282 -42.50 0.32 -40.24
C SER A 282 -43.21 -0.22 -41.50
N GLU A 283 -42.73 0.18 -42.69
CA GLU A 283 -43.21 -0.30 -44.01
C GLU A 283 -42.73 -1.72 -44.38
N ASN A 284 -42.60 -2.61 -43.39
CA ASN A 284 -42.19 -3.99 -43.62
C ASN A 284 -43.33 -4.87 -44.18
N SER A 285 -42.97 -5.95 -44.88
CA SER A 285 -43.95 -6.93 -45.38
C SER A 285 -44.72 -7.61 -44.23
N ILE A 286 -45.97 -8.00 -44.50
CA ILE A 286 -46.85 -8.66 -43.53
C ILE A 286 -46.19 -9.93 -42.95
N ASP A 287 -45.44 -10.66 -43.77
CA ASP A 287 -44.73 -11.87 -43.36
C ASP A 287 -43.64 -11.58 -42.32
N VAL A 288 -42.86 -10.50 -42.51
CA VAL A 288 -41.83 -10.08 -41.55
C VAL A 288 -42.47 -9.63 -40.24
N LYS A 289 -43.60 -8.91 -40.30
CA LYS A 289 -44.34 -8.50 -39.09
C LYS A 289 -44.86 -9.71 -38.30
N ARG A 290 -45.39 -10.72 -38.98
CA ARG A 290 -45.83 -11.98 -38.34
C ARG A 290 -44.67 -12.76 -37.73
N GLU A 291 -43.52 -12.79 -38.39
CA GLU A 291 -42.33 -13.43 -37.84
C GLU A 291 -41.83 -12.74 -36.57
N SER A 292 -41.79 -11.39 -36.56
CA SER A 292 -41.44 -10.61 -35.36
C SER A 292 -42.40 -10.87 -34.19
N ILE A 293 -43.71 -10.94 -34.45
CA ILE A 293 -44.72 -11.28 -33.43
C ILE A 293 -44.49 -12.68 -32.86
N ASN A 294 -44.24 -13.68 -33.72
CA ASN A 294 -43.99 -15.06 -33.28
C ASN A 294 -42.69 -15.18 -32.48
N ASN A 295 -41.64 -14.45 -32.85
CA ASN A 295 -40.41 -14.40 -32.09
C ASN A 295 -40.62 -13.76 -30.72
N PHE A 296 -41.39 -12.68 -30.63
CA PHE A 296 -41.75 -12.07 -29.34
C PHE A 296 -42.53 -13.04 -28.44
N ARG A 297 -43.52 -13.76 -28.99
CA ARG A 297 -44.28 -14.80 -28.24
C ARG A 297 -43.38 -15.88 -27.65
N ARG A 298 -42.42 -16.39 -28.41
CA ARG A 298 -41.46 -17.39 -27.92
C ARG A 298 -40.61 -16.86 -26.77
N ILE A 299 -40.19 -15.60 -26.84
CA ILE A 299 -39.36 -14.98 -25.80
C ILE A 299 -40.18 -14.72 -24.54
N MET A 300 -41.45 -14.36 -24.69
CA MET A 300 -42.42 -14.28 -23.59
C MET A 300 -42.58 -15.63 -22.89
N GLU A 301 -42.89 -16.70 -23.64
CA GLU A 301 -43.02 -18.06 -23.09
C GLU A 301 -41.78 -18.49 -22.30
N VAL A 302 -40.58 -18.31 -22.87
CA VAL A 302 -39.32 -18.66 -22.19
C VAL A 302 -39.09 -17.80 -20.93
N SER A 303 -39.47 -16.52 -20.96
CA SER A 303 -39.18 -15.60 -19.86
C SER A 303 -40.15 -15.76 -18.68
N PHE A 304 -41.40 -16.12 -18.95
CA PHE A 304 -42.46 -16.25 -17.93
C PHE A 304 -42.68 -17.70 -17.46
N GLU A 305 -42.52 -18.70 -18.34
CA GLU A 305 -42.85 -20.11 -18.00
C GLU A 305 -41.63 -20.96 -17.59
N HIS A 306 -40.40 -20.55 -17.93
CA HIS A 306 -39.22 -21.39 -17.70
C HIS A 306 -38.91 -21.56 -16.20
N PRO A 307 -38.65 -22.79 -15.69
CA PRO A 307 -38.46 -23.05 -14.25
C PRO A 307 -37.35 -22.22 -13.61
N MET A 308 -36.24 -22.01 -14.32
CA MET A 308 -35.14 -21.16 -13.84
C MET A 308 -35.54 -19.69 -13.71
N MET A 309 -36.36 -19.18 -14.63
CA MET A 309 -36.83 -17.79 -14.60
C MET A 309 -37.80 -17.57 -13.45
N ARG A 310 -38.67 -18.55 -13.20
CA ARG A 310 -39.56 -18.58 -12.03
C ARG A 310 -38.78 -18.55 -10.72
N GLU A 311 -37.71 -19.33 -10.64
CA GLU A 311 -36.90 -19.43 -9.42
C GLU A 311 -36.02 -18.20 -9.18
N VAL A 312 -35.63 -17.46 -10.21
CA VAL A 312 -34.82 -16.24 -10.07
C VAL A 312 -35.69 -15.00 -9.85
N TYR A 313 -36.77 -14.82 -10.62
CA TYR A 313 -37.54 -13.56 -10.67
C TYR A 313 -38.95 -13.65 -10.06
N MET A 314 -39.47 -14.85 -9.79
CA MET A 314 -40.85 -15.08 -9.31
C MET A 314 -40.92 -15.97 -8.05
N ARG A 315 -39.98 -15.78 -7.11
CA ARG A 315 -39.89 -16.57 -5.87
C ARG A 315 -41.10 -16.42 -4.95
N LYS A 316 -41.62 -15.20 -4.82
CA LYS A 316 -42.78 -14.90 -3.97
C LYS A 316 -44.06 -15.27 -4.73
N LYS A 317 -45.02 -15.91 -4.05
CA LYS A 317 -46.33 -16.28 -4.64
C LYS A 317 -47.05 -15.09 -5.29
N ASP A 318 -46.86 -13.89 -4.73
CA ASP A 318 -47.52 -12.67 -5.22
C ASP A 318 -46.87 -12.15 -6.51
N ASP A 319 -45.54 -12.21 -6.61
CA ASP A 319 -44.82 -11.85 -7.83
C ASP A 319 -45.17 -12.80 -8.97
N TYR A 320 -45.36 -14.08 -8.66
CA TYR A 320 -45.79 -15.09 -9.64
C TYR A 320 -47.19 -14.81 -10.20
N ILE A 321 -48.16 -14.45 -9.34
CA ILE A 321 -49.53 -14.13 -9.79
C ILE A 321 -49.52 -12.87 -10.66
N LEU A 322 -48.85 -11.81 -10.20
CA LEU A 322 -48.75 -10.56 -10.95
C LEU A 322 -48.08 -10.78 -12.31
N MET A 323 -46.97 -11.51 -12.36
CA MET A 323 -46.26 -11.78 -13.60
C MET A 323 -47.10 -12.58 -14.60
N ARG A 324 -47.88 -13.55 -14.12
CA ARG A 324 -48.78 -14.31 -14.99
C ARG A 324 -49.92 -13.44 -15.53
N ASP A 325 -50.43 -12.51 -14.73
CA ASP A 325 -51.46 -11.59 -15.19
C ASP A 325 -50.88 -10.60 -16.23
N MET A 326 -49.64 -10.14 -16.03
CA MET A 326 -48.90 -9.32 -17.00
C MET A 326 -48.63 -10.04 -18.32
N GLU A 327 -48.23 -11.31 -18.25
CA GLU A 327 -48.06 -12.16 -19.43
C GLU A 327 -49.35 -12.27 -20.25
N HIS A 328 -50.47 -12.54 -19.57
CA HIS A 328 -51.77 -12.64 -20.23
C HIS A 328 -52.16 -11.32 -20.92
N ILE A 329 -51.99 -10.18 -20.26
CA ILE A 329 -52.30 -8.85 -20.82
C ILE A 329 -51.41 -8.56 -22.02
N LEU A 330 -50.10 -8.82 -21.92
CA LEU A 330 -49.17 -8.62 -23.03
C LEU A 330 -49.53 -9.50 -24.23
N MET A 331 -49.90 -10.76 -24.00
CA MET A 331 -50.31 -11.66 -25.08
C MET A 331 -51.63 -11.23 -25.73
N GLU A 332 -52.58 -10.73 -24.95
CA GLU A 332 -53.84 -10.19 -25.47
C GLU A 332 -53.61 -8.93 -26.32
N LEU A 333 -52.78 -8.00 -25.84
CA LEU A 333 -52.42 -6.77 -26.58
C LEU A 333 -51.65 -7.09 -27.86
N VAL A 334 -50.70 -8.03 -27.83
CA VAL A 334 -50.00 -8.50 -29.03
C VAL A 334 -50.98 -9.14 -30.02
N GLY A 335 -51.94 -9.94 -29.54
CA GLY A 335 -53.00 -10.49 -30.40
C GLY A 335 -53.91 -9.42 -31.00
N ALA A 336 -54.20 -8.35 -30.26
CA ALA A 336 -55.00 -7.22 -30.74
C ALA A 336 -54.25 -6.35 -31.77
N LEU A 337 -52.93 -6.19 -31.61
CA LEU A 337 -52.05 -5.53 -32.59
C LEU A 337 -51.86 -6.38 -33.85
N GLU A 338 -51.77 -7.70 -33.70
CA GLU A 338 -51.70 -8.63 -34.84
C GLU A 338 -52.95 -8.53 -35.72
N LYS A 339 -54.15 -8.43 -35.12
CA LYS A 339 -55.41 -8.26 -35.86
C LYS A 339 -55.46 -6.95 -36.64
N GLU A 340 -54.98 -5.83 -36.08
CA GLU A 340 -54.93 -4.53 -36.78
C GLU A 340 -53.98 -4.49 -37.99
N ILE A 341 -53.06 -5.45 -38.08
CA ILE A 341 -52.07 -5.52 -39.15
C ILE A 341 -52.50 -6.51 -40.24
N ILE A 342 -53.36 -7.48 -39.88
CA ILE A 342 -53.84 -8.54 -40.77
C ILE A 342 -55.20 -8.20 -41.39
N ASP A 343 -56.07 -7.48 -40.67
CA ASP A 343 -57.32 -6.89 -41.19
C ASP A 343 -57.05 -5.53 -41.85
#